data_AF-A0A916N584-F1
#
_entry.id   AF-A0A916N584-F1
#
_cell.length_a   1.000
_cell.length_b   1.000
_cell.length_c   1.000
_cell.angle_alpha   90.00
_cell.angle_beta   90.00
_cell.angle_gamma   90.00
#
_symmetry.space_group_name_H-M   'P 1'
#
loop_
_entity.id
_entity.type
_entity.pdbx_description
1 polymer ?
#
loop_
_entity_poly.entity_id
_entity_poly.type
_entity_poly.pdbx_seq_one_letter_code
_entity_poly.pdbx_strand_id
1 'polypeptide(L)'
;MAETIQTAIFKLRQKIDEKDDNGSLKSRIVDLDYLQKSFYSNGYRLQKLKADFSAKYEFRLFYKRWATTVQWKQFLDVIVEPGEDILKNESSFNEGYILLIKNKKAKSDIYSITGGFGHMQLQDFCDYQFGLDIISRLIKTNDKVLRAAKERNFVGGVLGSVKFFRGEYNLNENESFGSFYQELKATLSNTVLKDTFKFSDEELRSGNLCEAKSSFALKKSIKLEKAVELVGVLEMLSKLGISEKLTT
;
A
#
# COMPACT_ATOMS: atom_id res chain seq x y z
N MET A 1 -24.70 -1.74 -2.05
CA MET A 1 -23.40 -1.05 -2.25
C MET A 1 -22.39 -1.71 -1.33
N ALA A 2 -21.14 -1.94 -1.78
CA ALA A 2 -20.14 -2.56 -0.92
C ALA A 2 -19.68 -1.55 0.15
N GLU A 3 -19.99 -1.83 1.42
CA GLU A 3 -19.55 -1.03 2.57
C GLU A 3 -18.09 -1.34 2.99
N THR A 4 -17.48 -2.35 2.38
CA THR A 4 -16.16 -2.86 2.73
C THR A 4 -15.28 -2.98 1.49
N ILE A 5 -13.99 -2.69 1.66
CA ILE A 5 -12.98 -2.83 0.60
C ILE A 5 -11.71 -3.46 1.15
N GLN A 6 -10.97 -4.16 0.29
CA GLN A 6 -9.59 -4.51 0.59
C GLN A 6 -8.72 -3.30 0.29
N THR A 7 -7.81 -2.98 1.21
CA THR A 7 -6.95 -1.80 1.07
C THR A 7 -5.53 -2.08 1.49
N ALA A 8 -4.60 -1.35 0.86
CA ALA A 8 -3.21 -1.30 1.23
C ALA A 8 -2.93 0.03 1.93
N ILE A 9 -2.25 -0.04 3.07
CA ILE A 9 -1.83 1.13 3.83
C ILE A 9 -0.35 1.39 3.52
N PHE A 10 -0.06 2.62 3.14
CA PHE A 10 1.28 3.11 2.87
C PHE A 10 1.70 4.05 3.99
N LYS A 11 2.97 3.99 4.39
CA LYS A 11 3.61 5.05 5.18
C LYS A 11 4.42 5.93 4.24
N LEU A 12 4.31 7.24 4.42
CA LEU A 12 5.05 8.21 3.62
C LEU A 12 6.32 8.64 4.36
N ARG A 13 7.39 8.83 3.61
CA ARG A 13 8.66 9.35 4.10
C ARG A 13 8.47 10.78 4.59
N GLN A 14 9.14 11.14 5.67
CA GLN A 14 9.12 12.52 6.20
C GLN A 14 10.01 13.47 5.39
N LYS A 15 10.98 12.92 4.65
CA LYS A 15 11.90 13.66 3.80
C LYS A 15 12.13 12.93 2.49
N ILE A 16 12.33 13.70 1.43
CA ILE A 16 12.73 13.23 0.11
C ILE A 16 13.85 14.13 -0.41
N ASP A 17 14.72 13.56 -1.23
CA ASP A 17 15.76 14.33 -1.92
C ASP A 17 15.28 14.62 -3.34
N GLU A 18 15.21 15.90 -3.68
CA GLU A 18 14.82 16.36 -5.01
C GLU A 18 15.94 17.19 -5.62
N LYS A 19 16.09 17.11 -6.93
CA LYS A 19 17.01 17.99 -7.67
C LYS A 19 16.38 19.37 -7.78
N ASP A 20 17.13 20.42 -7.47
CA ASP A 20 16.74 21.78 -7.78
C ASP A 20 16.98 22.12 -9.26
N ASP A 21 16.56 23.31 -9.68
CA ASP A 21 16.71 23.80 -11.06
C ASP A 21 18.17 23.87 -11.51
N ASN A 22 19.11 23.88 -10.55
CA ASN A 22 20.55 23.87 -10.78
C ASN A 22 21.16 22.45 -10.70
N GLY A 23 20.33 21.41 -10.59
CA GLY A 23 20.73 20.00 -10.55
C GLY A 23 21.26 19.50 -9.20
N SER A 24 21.29 20.35 -8.16
CA SER A 24 21.76 19.99 -6.82
C SER A 24 20.68 19.29 -6.02
N LEU A 25 21.04 18.23 -5.29
CA LEU A 25 20.10 17.51 -4.41
C LEU A 25 19.80 18.32 -3.15
N LYS A 26 18.53 18.62 -2.92
CA LYS A 26 18.03 19.27 -1.70
C LYS A 26 17.01 18.36 -1.02
N SER A 27 17.24 18.13 0.28
CA SER A 27 16.30 17.41 1.12
C SER A 27 15.10 18.31 1.45
N ARG A 28 13.89 17.83 1.15
CA ARG A 28 12.62 18.53 1.42
C ARG A 28 11.79 17.76 2.43
N ILE A 29 11.10 18.50 3.29
CA ILE A 29 10.15 17.93 4.25
C ILE A 29 8.86 17.62 3.50
N VAL A 30 8.37 16.39 3.67
CA VAL A 30 7.10 15.93 3.12
C VAL A 30 6.03 16.08 4.20
N ASP A 31 5.33 17.21 4.17
CA ASP A 31 4.14 17.45 4.97
C ASP A 31 2.87 17.41 4.11
N LEU A 32 1.70 17.62 4.74
CA LEU A 32 0.42 17.55 4.03
C LEU A 32 0.27 18.66 2.97
N ASP A 33 0.87 19.83 3.19
CA ASP A 33 0.78 20.95 2.27
C ASP A 33 1.68 20.73 1.05
N TYR A 34 2.87 20.15 1.29
CA TYR A 34 3.76 19.66 0.25
C TYR A 34 3.07 18.62 -0.65
N LEU A 35 2.50 17.58 -0.04
CA LEU A 35 1.78 16.52 -0.76
C LEU A 35 0.59 17.08 -1.54
N GLN A 36 -0.17 18.00 -0.93
CA GLN A 36 -1.28 18.65 -1.61
C GLN A 36 -0.84 19.41 -2.87
N LYS A 37 0.24 20.20 -2.79
CA LYS A 37 0.80 20.91 -3.96
C LYS A 37 1.22 19.93 -5.05
N SER A 38 1.92 18.86 -4.69
CA SER A 38 2.35 17.82 -5.63
C SER A 38 1.16 17.09 -6.28
N PHE A 39 0.12 16.77 -5.51
CA PHE A 39 -1.07 16.12 -6.08
C PHE A 39 -1.85 17.05 -7.00
N TYR A 40 -1.92 18.35 -6.69
CA TYR A 40 -2.52 19.34 -7.57
C TYR A 40 -1.77 19.50 -8.90
N SER A 41 -0.43 19.55 -8.88
CA SER A 41 0.35 19.58 -10.12
C SER A 41 0.13 18.34 -10.99
N ASN A 42 -0.20 17.20 -10.36
CA ASN A 42 -0.55 15.96 -11.04
C ASN A 42 -2.05 15.83 -11.35
N GLY A 43 -2.83 16.91 -11.22
CA GLY A 43 -4.23 16.99 -11.65
C GLY A 43 -5.25 16.37 -10.68
N TYR A 44 -4.84 16.01 -9.46
CA TYR A 44 -5.79 15.62 -8.41
C TYR A 44 -6.51 16.84 -7.83
N ARG A 45 -7.72 16.62 -7.33
CA ARG A 45 -8.53 17.64 -6.65
C ARG A 45 -8.87 17.21 -5.24
N LEU A 46 -8.72 18.12 -4.28
CA LEU A 46 -9.10 17.90 -2.89
C LEU A 46 -10.62 17.81 -2.77
N GLN A 47 -11.10 16.82 -2.05
CA GLN A 47 -12.50 16.54 -1.81
C GLN A 47 -12.92 17.08 -0.45
N LYS A 48 -14.15 17.62 -0.36
CA LYS A 48 -14.75 18.00 0.90
C LYS A 48 -15.16 16.74 1.66
N LEU A 49 -14.67 16.61 2.89
CA LEU A 49 -15.02 15.51 3.77
C LEU A 49 -16.28 15.85 4.57
N LYS A 50 -17.01 14.82 4.98
CA LYS A 50 -18.03 14.98 6.02
C LYS A 50 -17.33 15.42 7.32
N ALA A 51 -17.90 16.40 8.01
CA ALA A 51 -17.37 16.84 9.30
C ALA A 51 -17.32 15.66 10.30
N ASP A 52 -16.40 15.73 11.26
CA ASP A 52 -16.36 14.87 12.45
C ASP A 52 -16.02 13.39 12.27
N PHE A 53 -15.42 12.96 11.14
CA PHE A 53 -15.04 11.54 10.98
C PHE A 53 -14.05 11.03 12.06
N SER A 54 -13.12 11.87 12.51
CA SER A 54 -12.31 11.55 13.70
C SER A 54 -11.75 12.78 14.37
N ALA A 55 -11.82 12.83 15.71
CA ALA A 55 -11.12 13.83 16.50
C ALA A 55 -9.59 13.65 16.46
N LYS A 56 -9.11 12.40 16.32
CA LYS A 56 -7.69 12.03 16.47
C LYS A 56 -6.86 12.24 15.21
N TYR A 57 -7.45 12.10 14.03
CA TYR A 57 -6.74 12.14 12.75
C TYR A 57 -7.18 13.34 11.91
N GLU A 58 -6.23 13.91 11.17
CA GLU A 58 -6.46 14.80 10.05
C GLU A 58 -6.51 13.98 8.76
N PHE A 59 -7.48 14.28 7.91
CA PHE A 59 -7.70 13.58 6.63
C PHE A 59 -7.66 14.55 5.47
N ARG A 60 -7.04 14.14 4.36
CA ARG A 60 -7.16 14.84 3.07
C ARG A 60 -7.42 13.81 1.97
N LEU A 61 -8.57 13.90 1.33
CA LEU A 61 -8.96 13.01 0.23
C LEU A 61 -8.76 13.73 -1.10
N PHE A 62 -7.96 13.13 -1.96
CA PHE A 62 -7.71 13.59 -3.32
C PHE A 62 -8.35 12.64 -4.31
N TYR A 63 -8.96 13.17 -5.35
CA TYR A 63 -9.57 12.38 -6.42
C TYR A 63 -9.13 12.91 -7.78
N LYS A 64 -8.95 11.99 -8.72
CA LYS A 64 -8.67 12.27 -10.12
C LYS A 64 -9.43 11.29 -11.00
N ARG A 65 -9.94 11.81 -12.10
CA ARG A 65 -10.45 11.04 -13.24
C ARG A 65 -9.63 11.41 -14.46
N TRP A 66 -9.13 10.43 -15.19
CA TRP A 66 -8.43 10.67 -16.45
C TRP A 66 -9.06 9.84 -17.58
N ALA A 67 -9.11 10.44 -18.75
CA ALA A 67 -9.47 9.76 -19.98
C ALA A 67 -8.24 9.02 -20.52
N THR A 68 -8.44 7.85 -21.09
CA THR A 68 -7.40 7.05 -21.74
C THR A 68 -7.92 6.59 -23.08
N THR A 69 -7.15 6.84 -24.13
CA THR A 69 -7.46 6.38 -25.48
C THR A 69 -7.35 4.87 -25.55
N VAL A 70 -8.35 4.21 -26.12
CA VAL A 70 -8.44 2.75 -26.22
C VAL A 70 -7.69 2.30 -27.48
N GLN A 71 -6.37 2.14 -27.37
CA GLN A 71 -5.48 1.89 -28.51
C GLN A 71 -5.80 0.61 -29.28
N TRP A 72 -6.30 -0.45 -28.62
CA TRP A 72 -6.61 -1.71 -29.29
C TRP A 72 -7.78 -1.63 -30.27
N LYS A 73 -8.60 -0.56 -30.24
CA LYS A 73 -9.68 -0.40 -31.21
C LYS A 73 -9.17 -0.21 -32.62
N GLN A 74 -8.05 0.52 -32.78
CA GLN A 74 -7.37 0.69 -34.07
C GLN A 74 -6.88 -0.64 -34.66
N PHE A 75 -6.55 -1.62 -33.80
CA PHE A 75 -6.20 -2.97 -34.25
C PHE A 75 -7.40 -3.73 -34.82
N LEU A 76 -8.62 -3.47 -34.32
CA LEU A 76 -9.85 -4.13 -34.76
C LEU A 76 -10.49 -3.47 -35.99
N ASP A 77 -10.12 -2.24 -36.34
CA ASP A 77 -10.62 -1.52 -37.52
C ASP A 77 -10.43 -2.32 -38.83
N VAL A 78 -9.48 -3.27 -38.87
CA VAL A 78 -9.21 -4.12 -40.03
C VAL A 78 -10.29 -5.20 -40.24
N ILE A 79 -10.99 -5.61 -39.17
CA ILE A 79 -11.91 -6.76 -39.19
C ILE A 79 -13.34 -6.41 -38.77
N VAL A 80 -13.57 -5.21 -38.24
CA VAL A 80 -14.87 -4.76 -37.74
C VAL A 80 -15.47 -3.73 -38.69
N GLU A 81 -16.74 -3.91 -39.05
CA GLU A 81 -17.47 -2.96 -39.89
C GLU A 81 -17.58 -1.57 -39.22
N PRO A 82 -17.47 -0.47 -40.00
CA PRO A 82 -17.67 0.87 -39.48
C PRO A 82 -19.04 1.04 -38.83
N GLY A 83 -19.07 1.61 -37.61
CA GLY A 83 -20.32 1.89 -36.88
C GLY A 83 -20.75 0.80 -35.91
N GLU A 84 -20.03 -0.32 -35.82
CA GLU A 84 -20.23 -1.32 -34.78
C GLU A 84 -19.94 -0.78 -33.36
N ASP A 85 -20.69 -1.26 -32.37
CA ASP A 85 -20.63 -0.75 -30.98
C ASP A 85 -19.22 -0.81 -30.37
N ILE A 86 -18.45 -1.83 -30.75
CA ILE A 86 -17.07 -2.02 -30.28
C ILE A 86 -16.14 -0.87 -30.69
N LEU A 87 -16.45 -0.12 -31.76
CA LEU A 87 -15.65 1.01 -32.25
C LEU A 87 -16.17 2.38 -31.75
N LYS A 88 -17.42 2.50 -31.28
CA LYS A 88 -18.10 3.79 -30.97
C LYS A 88 -17.46 4.68 -29.90
N ASN A 89 -16.64 4.14 -29.01
CA ASN A 89 -16.02 4.89 -27.89
C ASN A 89 -14.50 4.81 -27.93
N GLU A 90 -13.80 5.87 -28.36
CA GLU A 90 -12.33 5.87 -28.41
C GLU A 90 -11.67 6.10 -27.05
N SER A 91 -12.43 6.53 -26.04
CA SER A 91 -11.93 6.86 -24.72
C SER A 91 -12.58 6.01 -23.63
N SER A 92 -11.75 5.52 -22.71
CA SER A 92 -12.18 4.98 -21.42
C SER A 92 -11.85 5.97 -20.32
N PHE A 93 -12.63 5.97 -19.25
CA PHE A 93 -12.34 6.76 -18.06
C PHE A 93 -11.85 5.87 -16.95
N ASN A 94 -10.74 6.26 -16.34
CA ASN A 94 -10.23 5.65 -15.14
C ASN A 94 -10.34 6.65 -13.99
N GLU A 95 -10.61 6.13 -12.81
CA GLU A 95 -10.76 6.91 -11.59
C GLU A 95 -9.77 6.44 -10.54
N GLY A 96 -9.31 7.36 -9.71
CA GLY A 96 -8.41 7.05 -8.61
C GLY A 96 -8.52 8.05 -7.49
N TYR A 97 -8.19 7.59 -6.29
CA TYR A 97 -8.16 8.44 -5.10
C TYR A 97 -6.94 8.17 -4.24
N ILE A 98 -6.57 9.18 -3.45
CA ILE A 98 -5.53 9.13 -2.42
C ILE A 98 -6.13 9.72 -1.15
N LEU A 99 -6.26 8.93 -0.10
CA LEU A 99 -6.68 9.37 1.23
C LEU A 99 -5.45 9.46 2.12
N LEU A 100 -5.03 10.68 2.44
CA LEU A 100 -4.00 10.93 3.45
C LEU A 100 -4.61 10.90 4.85
N ILE A 101 -3.89 10.27 5.78
CA ILE A 101 -4.27 10.11 7.17
C ILE A 101 -3.06 10.50 8.03
N LYS A 102 -3.21 11.52 8.87
CA LYS A 102 -2.16 11.97 9.78
C LYS A 102 -2.72 12.09 11.20
N ASN A 103 -2.04 11.51 12.19
CA ASN A 103 -2.44 11.65 13.58
C ASN A 103 -2.17 13.10 14.05
N LYS A 104 -3.11 13.76 14.74
CA LYS A 104 -2.94 15.18 15.13
C LYS A 104 -1.85 15.43 16.18
N LYS A 105 -1.27 14.38 16.76
CA LYS A 105 -0.12 14.50 17.67
C LYS A 105 1.09 15.12 16.96
N ALA A 106 1.80 16.02 17.64
CA ALA A 106 3.04 16.60 17.13
C ALA A 106 4.09 15.49 16.94
N LYS A 107 4.57 15.26 15.70
CA LYS A 107 5.47 14.16 15.26
C LYS A 107 4.77 12.83 14.95
N SER A 108 3.70 12.88 14.16
CA SER A 108 3.10 11.71 13.52
C SER A 108 3.58 11.53 12.08
N ASP A 109 3.72 10.27 11.68
CA ASP A 109 3.92 9.90 10.28
C ASP A 109 2.63 10.14 9.48
N ILE A 110 2.78 10.33 8.17
CA ILE A 110 1.65 10.41 7.24
C ILE A 110 1.43 9.04 6.64
N TYR A 111 0.20 8.56 6.68
CA TYR A 111 -0.23 7.33 6.06
C TYR A 111 -1.16 7.62 4.89
N SER A 112 -1.28 6.66 3.99
CA SER A 112 -2.17 6.78 2.84
C SER A 112 -2.87 5.48 2.52
N ILE A 113 -4.12 5.61 2.05
CA ILE A 113 -4.93 4.57 1.43
C ILE A 113 -5.28 5.04 0.02
N THR A 114 -5.16 4.17 -0.97
CA THR A 114 -5.38 4.53 -2.38
C THR A 114 -6.33 3.58 -3.08
N GLY A 115 -7.08 4.10 -4.05
CA GLY A 115 -7.86 3.29 -5.00
C GLY A 115 -7.54 3.66 -6.44
N GLY A 116 -7.79 2.71 -7.35
CA GLY A 116 -7.43 2.86 -8.76
C GLY A 116 -5.94 3.15 -8.94
N PHE A 117 -5.60 4.12 -9.79
CA PHE A 117 -4.20 4.48 -10.06
C PHE A 117 -3.63 5.50 -9.05
N GLY A 118 -4.32 5.79 -7.95
CA GLY A 118 -3.80 6.65 -6.88
C GLY A 118 -2.44 6.19 -6.32
N HIS A 119 -2.22 4.88 -6.29
CA HIS A 119 -0.96 4.30 -5.81
C HIS A 119 0.26 4.69 -6.66
N MET A 120 0.10 4.95 -7.96
CA MET A 120 1.21 5.33 -8.84
C MET A 120 1.79 6.68 -8.45
N GLN A 121 0.91 7.63 -8.12
CA GLN A 121 1.32 8.98 -7.70
C GLN A 121 1.99 9.00 -6.33
N LEU A 122 1.74 7.98 -5.52
CA LEU A 122 2.26 7.89 -4.17
C LEU A 122 3.68 7.29 -4.12
N GLN A 123 4.12 6.59 -5.17
CA GLN A 123 5.35 5.79 -5.14
C GLN A 123 6.57 6.60 -4.74
N ASP A 124 6.67 7.86 -5.18
CA ASP A 124 7.81 8.74 -4.87
C ASP A 124 7.85 9.20 -3.40
N PHE A 125 6.74 9.08 -2.67
CA PHE A 125 6.66 9.48 -1.27
C PHE A 125 6.65 8.28 -0.32
N CYS A 126 6.41 7.06 -0.83
CA CYS A 126 6.33 5.87 -0.02
C CYS A 126 7.65 5.54 0.68
N ASP A 127 7.55 5.11 1.94
CA ASP A 127 8.59 4.34 2.60
C ASP A 127 8.56 2.91 2.05
N TYR A 128 9.53 2.57 1.21
CA TYR A 128 9.55 1.28 0.50
C TYR A 128 9.77 0.07 1.41
N GLN A 129 10.32 0.26 2.61
CA GLN A 129 10.56 -0.84 3.56
C GLN A 129 9.38 -1.03 4.52
N PHE A 130 8.48 -0.05 4.62
CA PHE A 130 7.39 -0.05 5.60
C PHE A 130 6.61 -1.36 5.69
N GLY A 131 6.12 -1.90 4.58
CA GLY A 131 5.32 -3.13 4.63
C GLY A 131 6.13 -4.33 5.13
N LEU A 132 7.38 -4.45 4.68
CA LEU A 132 8.32 -5.51 5.07
C LEU A 132 8.75 -5.37 6.55
N ASP A 133 8.93 -4.14 7.01
CA ASP A 133 9.19 -3.83 8.41
C ASP A 133 8.00 -4.21 9.30
N ILE A 134 6.78 -3.92 8.88
CA ILE A 134 5.59 -4.31 9.64
C ILE A 134 5.47 -5.84 9.71
N ILE A 135 5.58 -6.55 8.58
CA ILE A 135 5.37 -7.99 8.59
C ILE A 135 6.42 -8.72 9.44
N SER A 136 7.69 -8.28 9.42
CA SER A 136 8.77 -8.85 10.24
C SER A 136 8.53 -8.72 11.75
N ARG A 137 7.69 -7.78 12.18
CA ARG A 137 7.26 -7.61 13.57
C ARG A 137 6.03 -8.47 13.94
N LEU A 138 5.28 -8.92 12.93
CA LEU A 138 4.05 -9.69 13.12
C LEU A 138 4.27 -11.21 13.05
N ILE A 139 5.29 -11.66 12.32
CA ILE A 139 5.59 -13.10 12.14
C ILE A 139 6.95 -13.43 12.74
N LYS A 140 7.05 -14.56 13.45
CA LYS A 140 8.35 -15.05 13.93
C LYS A 140 9.08 -15.72 12.76
N THR A 141 10.41 -15.66 12.77
CA THR A 141 11.22 -16.17 11.64
C THR A 141 11.07 -17.68 11.41
N ASN A 142 10.73 -18.44 12.46
CA ASN A 142 10.46 -19.88 12.41
C ASN A 142 8.99 -20.22 12.11
N ASP A 143 8.10 -19.24 12.04
CA ASP A 143 6.68 -19.49 11.80
C ASP A 143 6.48 -19.96 10.36
N LYS A 144 5.79 -21.09 10.21
CA LYS A 144 5.48 -21.74 8.93
C LYS A 144 4.30 -21.08 8.21
N VAL A 145 4.38 -19.76 8.06
CA VAL A 145 3.27 -18.91 7.60
C VAL A 145 3.50 -18.29 6.22
N LEU A 146 4.68 -18.47 5.64
CA LEU A 146 5.06 -17.86 4.37
C LEU A 146 4.34 -18.57 3.20
N ARG A 147 3.69 -17.79 2.34
CA ARG A 147 2.92 -18.28 1.17
C ARG A 147 3.56 -17.90 -0.15
N ALA A 148 4.17 -16.72 -0.21
CA ALA A 148 4.97 -16.31 -1.34
C ALA A 148 6.05 -15.30 -0.94
N ALA A 149 7.14 -15.30 -1.69
CA ALA A 149 8.20 -14.31 -1.57
C ALA A 149 8.63 -13.84 -2.96
N LYS A 150 8.84 -12.54 -3.12
CA LYS A 150 9.54 -11.97 -4.27
C LYS A 150 10.86 -11.42 -3.78
N GLU A 151 11.93 -11.83 -4.42
CA GLU A 151 13.29 -11.50 -4.04
C GLU A 151 14.04 -10.89 -5.23
N ARG A 152 14.96 -9.99 -4.92
CA ARG A 152 15.96 -9.52 -5.86
C ARG A 152 17.33 -9.90 -5.34
N ASN A 153 18.17 -10.40 -6.23
CA ASN A 153 19.51 -10.84 -5.87
C ASN A 153 20.53 -9.80 -6.30
N PHE A 154 21.52 -9.57 -5.46
CA PHE A 154 22.69 -8.73 -5.75
C PHE A 154 23.85 -9.53 -6.34
N VAL A 155 23.84 -10.84 -6.12
CA VAL A 155 24.92 -11.75 -6.49
C VAL A 155 24.38 -12.96 -7.24
N GLY A 156 25.24 -13.61 -8.01
CA GLY A 156 24.89 -14.78 -8.82
C GLY A 156 24.29 -14.44 -10.18
N GLY A 157 23.94 -15.48 -10.95
CA GLY A 157 23.43 -15.34 -12.33
C GLY A 157 21.93 -15.06 -12.45
N VAL A 158 21.19 -15.01 -11.33
CA VAL A 158 19.74 -14.82 -11.30
C VAL A 158 19.43 -13.44 -10.75
N LEU A 159 18.82 -12.54 -11.53
CA LEU A 159 18.52 -11.16 -11.11
C LEU A 159 17.45 -11.08 -10.00
N GLY A 160 16.51 -12.01 -9.98
CA GLY A 160 15.45 -12.07 -8.98
C GLY A 160 14.61 -13.33 -9.12
N SER A 161 13.81 -13.63 -8.10
CA SER A 161 12.95 -14.81 -8.07
C SER A 161 11.59 -14.50 -7.45
N VAL A 162 10.58 -15.25 -7.88
CA VAL A 162 9.25 -15.26 -7.27
C VAL A 162 8.97 -16.70 -6.86
N LYS A 163 8.78 -16.92 -5.56
CA LYS A 163 8.54 -18.24 -4.97
C LYS A 163 7.11 -18.30 -4.46
N PHE A 164 6.40 -19.37 -4.81
CA PHE A 164 5.08 -19.69 -4.30
C PHE A 164 5.14 -21.02 -3.56
N PHE A 165 4.71 -21.03 -2.30
CA PHE A 165 4.85 -22.17 -1.42
C PHE A 165 3.53 -22.90 -1.29
N ARG A 166 3.54 -24.21 -1.61
CA ARG A 166 2.37 -25.09 -1.41
C ARG A 166 2.23 -25.55 0.05
N GLY A 167 3.35 -25.64 0.77
CA GLY A 167 3.44 -26.17 2.12
C GLY A 167 3.75 -25.12 3.17
N GLU A 168 4.20 -25.63 4.31
CA GLU A 168 4.67 -24.86 5.47
C GLU A 168 6.10 -24.38 5.24
N TYR A 169 6.27 -23.08 4.97
CA TYR A 169 7.57 -22.44 4.83
C TYR A 169 7.70 -21.31 5.84
N ASN A 170 8.90 -21.15 6.38
CA ASN A 170 9.25 -20.05 7.27
C ASN A 170 10.23 -19.07 6.59
N LEU A 171 10.53 -17.95 7.26
CA LEU A 171 11.43 -16.94 6.71
C LEU A 171 12.88 -17.44 6.65
N ASN A 172 13.32 -18.18 7.66
CA ASN A 172 14.69 -18.69 7.76
C ASN A 172 15.05 -19.65 6.62
N GLU A 173 14.15 -20.59 6.29
CA GLU A 173 14.31 -21.55 5.19
C GLU A 173 14.35 -20.85 3.82
N ASN A 174 13.81 -19.63 3.73
CA ASN A 174 13.76 -18.88 2.50
C ASN A 174 14.83 -17.77 2.42
N GLU A 175 15.62 -17.58 3.46
CA GLU A 175 16.68 -16.57 3.48
C GLU A 175 17.86 -17.05 2.62
N SER A 176 18.32 -16.20 1.69
CA SER A 176 19.45 -16.51 0.83
C SER A 176 20.46 -15.36 0.89
N PHE A 177 21.74 -15.71 1.02
CA PHE A 177 22.79 -14.71 1.10
C PHE A 177 22.85 -13.86 -0.18
N GLY A 178 22.84 -12.54 -0.01
CA GLY A 178 22.87 -11.60 -1.13
C GLY A 178 21.54 -11.43 -1.86
N SER A 179 20.43 -11.89 -1.30
CA SER A 179 19.08 -11.52 -1.74
C SER A 179 18.38 -10.59 -0.73
N PHE A 180 17.42 -9.81 -1.21
CA PHE A 180 16.52 -9.05 -0.35
C PHE A 180 15.08 -9.18 -0.81
N TYR A 181 14.15 -9.12 0.15
CA TYR A 181 12.74 -9.21 -0.12
C TYR A 181 12.20 -7.91 -0.73
N GLN A 182 11.43 -8.05 -1.80
CA GLN A 182 10.62 -6.98 -2.38
C GLN A 182 9.14 -7.13 -2.01
N GLU A 183 8.70 -8.38 -1.80
CA GLU A 183 7.33 -8.71 -1.43
C GLU A 183 7.31 -9.97 -0.58
N LEU A 184 6.51 -9.94 0.49
CA LEU A 184 6.19 -11.11 1.30
C LEU A 184 4.68 -11.28 1.39
N LYS A 185 4.20 -12.52 1.23
CA LYS A 185 2.82 -12.89 1.53
C LYS A 185 2.83 -13.93 2.63
N ALA A 186 2.16 -13.65 3.73
CA ALA A 186 2.09 -14.57 4.87
C ALA A 186 0.67 -14.65 5.45
N THR A 187 0.35 -15.80 6.04
CA THR A 187 -0.90 -15.98 6.80
C THR A 187 -0.67 -15.55 8.25
N LEU A 188 -1.43 -14.55 8.72
CA LEU A 188 -1.39 -14.15 10.13
C LEU A 188 -2.18 -15.15 10.99
N SER A 189 -1.70 -15.39 12.21
CA SER A 189 -2.43 -16.20 13.18
C SER A 189 -3.70 -15.47 13.67
N ASN A 190 -4.70 -16.24 14.10
CA ASN A 190 -5.90 -15.66 14.70
C ASN A 190 -5.57 -14.84 15.96
N THR A 191 -4.55 -15.25 16.71
CA THR A 191 -4.04 -14.51 17.87
C THR A 191 -3.56 -13.11 17.48
N VAL A 192 -2.73 -12.97 16.43
CA VAL A 192 -2.28 -11.64 15.95
C VAL A 192 -3.47 -10.80 15.49
N LEU A 193 -4.43 -11.39 14.77
CA LEU A 193 -5.61 -10.67 14.29
C LEU A 193 -6.52 -10.19 15.43
N LYS A 194 -6.74 -11.02 16.46
CA LYS A 194 -7.52 -10.65 17.65
C LYS A 194 -6.79 -9.64 18.51
N ASP A 195 -5.55 -9.94 18.89
CA ASP A 195 -4.88 -9.23 19.97
C ASP A 195 -4.23 -7.94 19.48
N THR A 196 -3.66 -7.95 18.27
CA THR A 196 -3.00 -6.77 17.68
C THR A 196 -3.97 -5.93 16.88
N PHE A 197 -4.74 -6.55 15.97
CA PHE A 197 -5.62 -5.82 15.06
C PHE A 197 -7.08 -5.71 15.53
N LYS A 198 -7.44 -6.33 16.66
CA LYS A 198 -8.76 -6.24 17.30
C LYS A 198 -9.90 -6.65 16.35
N PHE A 199 -9.72 -7.73 15.60
CA PHE A 199 -10.79 -8.35 14.80
C PHE A 199 -11.70 -9.22 15.69
N SER A 200 -13.01 -9.20 15.43
CA SER A 200 -13.98 -10.07 16.11
C SER A 200 -13.90 -11.52 15.61
N ASP A 201 -14.47 -12.46 16.36
CA ASP A 201 -14.52 -13.87 15.96
C ASP A 201 -15.21 -14.11 14.61
N GLU A 202 -16.23 -13.32 14.28
CA GLU A 202 -16.90 -13.37 12.98
C GLU A 202 -15.97 -12.92 11.85
N GLU A 203 -15.18 -11.87 12.06
CA GLU A 203 -14.25 -11.32 11.06
C GLU A 203 -13.07 -12.25 10.77
N LEU A 204 -12.73 -13.14 11.71
CA LEU A 204 -11.67 -14.15 11.56
C LEU A 204 -12.07 -15.32 10.67
N ARG A 205 -13.36 -15.50 10.36
CA ARG A 205 -13.80 -16.55 9.42
C ARG A 205 -13.36 -16.27 7.98
N SER A 206 -13.07 -15.00 7.66
CA SER A 206 -12.53 -14.60 6.36
C SER A 206 -11.01 -14.84 6.30
N GLY A 207 -10.41 -14.85 5.11
CA GLY A 207 -8.97 -15.18 4.95
C GLY A 207 -8.03 -14.29 5.78
N ASN A 208 -6.91 -14.86 6.24
CA ASN A 208 -5.93 -14.21 7.12
C ASN A 208 -4.62 -13.83 6.40
N LEU A 209 -4.68 -13.73 5.08
CA LEU A 209 -3.52 -13.43 4.25
C LEU A 209 -3.16 -11.94 4.37
N CYS A 210 -1.89 -11.65 4.63
CA CYS A 210 -1.32 -10.32 4.48
C CYS A 210 -0.32 -10.30 3.33
N GLU A 211 -0.14 -9.12 2.75
CA GLU A 211 0.82 -8.82 1.69
C GLU A 211 1.62 -7.57 2.10
N ALA A 212 2.94 -7.71 2.09
CA ALA A 212 3.90 -6.69 2.48
C ALA A 212 4.80 -6.35 1.31
N LYS A 213 4.85 -5.06 0.96
CA LYS A 213 5.67 -4.44 -0.09
C LYS A 213 6.15 -3.08 0.44
N SER A 214 6.12 -2.04 -0.39
CA SER A 214 6.08 -0.63 0.05
C SER A 214 4.81 -0.27 0.84
N SER A 215 3.82 -1.15 0.86
CA SER A 215 2.61 -1.05 1.67
C SER A 215 2.40 -2.31 2.51
N PHE A 216 1.60 -2.18 3.57
CA PHE A 216 1.03 -3.33 4.27
C PHE A 216 -0.45 -3.47 3.90
N ALA A 217 -0.85 -4.65 3.43
CA ALA A 217 -2.24 -4.94 3.07
C ALA A 217 -2.71 -6.23 3.76
N LEU A 218 -3.81 -6.15 4.50
CA LEU A 218 -4.54 -7.33 4.94
C LEU A 218 -5.58 -7.67 3.88
N LYS A 219 -5.56 -8.89 3.33
CA LYS A 219 -6.50 -9.35 2.29
C LYS A 219 -7.87 -9.70 2.88
N LYS A 220 -8.41 -8.79 3.69
CA LYS A 220 -9.76 -8.79 4.25
C LYS A 220 -10.47 -7.51 3.80
N SER A 221 -11.73 -7.63 3.42
CA SER A 221 -12.56 -6.46 3.12
C SER A 221 -13.01 -5.83 4.42
N ILE A 222 -12.64 -4.56 4.65
CA ILE A 222 -12.91 -3.85 5.90
C ILE A 222 -13.61 -2.52 5.64
N LYS A 223 -14.31 -2.01 6.66
CA LYS A 223 -14.88 -0.65 6.64
C LYS A 223 -13.78 0.41 6.82
N LEU A 224 -14.08 1.66 6.48
CA LEU A 224 -13.12 2.76 6.57
C LEU A 224 -12.66 3.00 8.01
N GLU A 225 -13.55 2.90 8.98
CA GLU A 225 -13.26 3.06 10.41
C GLU A 225 -12.19 2.06 10.84
N LYS A 226 -12.37 0.79 10.46
CA LYS A 226 -11.39 -0.27 10.72
C LYS A 226 -10.06 -0.01 10.04
N ALA A 227 -10.06 0.49 8.81
CA ALA A 227 -8.81 0.86 8.13
C ALA A 227 -8.03 1.96 8.87
N VAL A 228 -8.74 2.93 9.48
CA VAL A 228 -8.12 3.98 10.31
C VAL A 228 -7.63 3.45 11.65
N GLU A 229 -8.33 2.49 12.26
CA GLU A 229 -7.80 1.76 13.42
C GLU A 229 -6.49 1.04 13.08
N LEU A 230 -6.44 0.35 11.94
CA LEU A 230 -5.23 -0.33 11.46
C LEU A 230 -4.07 0.65 11.31
N VAL A 231 -4.29 1.85 10.75
CA VAL A 231 -3.26 2.90 10.70
C VAL A 231 -2.69 3.19 12.10
N GLY A 232 -3.53 3.27 13.12
CA GLY A 232 -3.08 3.47 14.50
C GLY A 232 -2.21 2.33 15.05
N VAL A 233 -2.58 1.08 14.74
CA VAL A 233 -1.79 -0.10 15.12
C VAL A 233 -0.45 -0.12 14.37
N LEU A 234 -0.46 0.17 13.07
CA LEU A 234 0.75 0.22 12.25
C LEU A 234 1.69 1.36 12.67
N GLU A 235 1.14 2.50 13.09
CA GLU A 235 1.92 3.61 13.67
C GLU A 235 2.62 3.18 14.96
N MET A 236 1.94 2.41 15.82
CA MET A 236 2.55 1.84 17.03
C MET A 236 3.68 0.87 16.67
N LEU A 237 3.42 -0.11 15.79
CA LEU A 237 4.41 -1.11 15.37
C LEU A 237 5.64 -0.48 14.72
N SER A 238 5.46 0.60 13.97
CA SER A 238 6.56 1.33 13.32
C SER A 238 7.49 2.02 14.32
N LYS A 239 7.01 2.34 15.52
CA LYS A 239 7.76 3.05 16.56
C LYS A 239 8.45 2.10 17.56
N LEU A 240 8.05 0.83 17.60
CA LEU A 240 8.74 -0.20 18.37
C LEU A 240 10.13 -0.44 17.74
N GLY A 241 11.18 -0.28 18.55
CA GLY A 241 12.54 -0.60 18.15
C GLY A 241 12.68 -2.08 17.78
N ILE A 242 13.63 -2.42 16.89
CA ILE A 242 13.84 -3.79 16.39
C ILE A 242 14.12 -4.80 17.53
N SER A 243 14.53 -4.35 18.73
CA SER A 243 14.80 -5.21 19.89
C SER A 243 13.57 -5.59 20.72
N GLU A 244 12.41 -4.94 20.55
CA GLU A 244 11.18 -5.28 21.25
C GLU A 244 10.32 -6.18 20.35
N LYS A 245 10.81 -7.40 20.09
CA LYS A 245 9.92 -8.45 19.58
C LYS A 245 8.81 -8.64 20.62
N LEU A 246 7.55 -8.69 20.19
CA LEU A 246 6.41 -9.11 21.00
C LEU A 246 6.67 -10.56 21.45
N THR A 247 7.44 -10.71 22.53
CA THR A 247 7.50 -11.92 23.34
C THR A 247 6.19 -11.99 24.10
N THR A 248 5.24 -12.68 23.49
CA THR A 248 4.20 -13.42 24.20
C THR A 248 4.06 -14.77 23.53
#